data_AF-A0A165UMQ1-F1
#
_entry.id   AF-A0A165UMQ1-F1
#
_cell.length_a   1.000
_cell.length_b   1.000
_cell.length_c   1.000
_cell.angle_alpha   90.00
_cell.angle_beta   90.00
_cell.angle_gamma   90.00
#
_symmetry.space_group_name_H-M   'P 1'
#
loop_
_entity.id
_entity.type
_entity.pdbx_description
1 polymer ?
#
loop_
_entity_poly.entity_id
_entity_poly.type
_entity_poly.pdbx_seq_one_letter_code
_entity_poly.pdbx_strand_id
1 'polypeptide(L)'
;MEKVPTNNTLLLTPFKSLNEQRPLELGDDAKLLIDDGNAAIEVIDMLANESLISDAIKVLAHALSKPRAVWWASQVTRASFPESTSPSQQDETALKTAEDWVRKQDEDLRVTAMKVADDGQYKSAASLAAAAAGWSGGSMGSPEFDPVPPPENLTSIAVGSSIALSVYDSNVEDPKEFLAKAFKLGRALADNEIEAL
;
A
#
# COMPACT_ATOMS: atom_id res chain seq x y z
N MET A 1 12.12 -20.77 10.89
CA MET A 1 11.79 -19.35 10.71
C MET A 1 12.25 -18.97 9.33
N GLU A 2 11.30 -18.82 8.41
CA GLU A 2 11.58 -18.30 7.07
C GLU A 2 12.01 -16.83 7.22
N LYS A 3 13.11 -16.43 6.57
CA LYS A 3 13.58 -15.04 6.68
C LYS A 3 12.58 -14.14 5.95
N VAL A 4 12.05 -13.13 6.64
CA VAL A 4 11.22 -12.10 6.00
C VAL A 4 12.05 -11.46 4.87
N PRO A 5 11.56 -11.46 3.62
CA PRO A 5 12.28 -10.87 2.49
C PRO A 5 12.61 -9.41 2.75
N THR A 6 13.84 -8.98 2.41
CA THR A 6 14.17 -7.55 2.45
C THR A 6 13.52 -6.81 1.27
N ASN A 7 13.39 -5.48 1.37
CA ASN A 7 12.83 -4.65 0.30
C ASN A 7 13.56 -4.89 -1.05
N ASN A 8 14.90 -4.90 -1.03
CA ASN A 8 15.70 -5.19 -2.22
C ASN A 8 15.49 -6.61 -2.75
N THR A 9 15.16 -7.58 -1.89
CA THR A 9 14.86 -8.94 -2.33
C THR A 9 13.55 -8.99 -3.13
N LEU A 10 12.50 -8.32 -2.66
CA LEU A 10 11.20 -8.31 -3.34
C LEU A 10 11.26 -7.60 -4.69
N LEU A 11 11.91 -6.44 -4.76
CA LEU A 11 12.02 -5.66 -6.01
C LEU A 11 12.77 -6.41 -7.13
N LEU A 12 13.73 -7.26 -6.76
CA LEU A 12 14.53 -8.06 -7.69
C LEU A 12 13.95 -9.46 -7.95
N THR A 13 12.84 -9.82 -7.29
CA THR A 13 12.18 -11.11 -7.52
C THR A 13 11.41 -11.07 -8.84
N PRO A 14 11.42 -12.14 -9.66
CA PRO A 14 10.57 -12.24 -10.84
C PRO A 14 9.11 -11.98 -10.48
N PHE A 15 8.44 -11.09 -11.22
CA PHE A 15 7.09 -10.66 -10.87
C PHE A 15 6.11 -11.84 -10.82
N LYS A 16 6.26 -12.81 -11.73
CA LYS A 16 5.46 -14.05 -11.71
C LYS A 16 5.53 -14.76 -10.36
N SER A 17 6.73 -14.92 -9.80
CA SER A 17 6.91 -15.62 -8.52
C SER A 17 6.26 -14.87 -7.36
N LEU A 18 6.26 -13.54 -7.37
CA LEU A 18 5.52 -12.74 -6.39
C LEU A 18 4.01 -12.92 -6.56
N ASN A 19 3.52 -12.81 -7.81
CA ASN A 19 2.11 -12.88 -8.12
C ASN A 19 1.49 -14.27 -7.84
N GLU A 20 2.25 -15.35 -7.99
CA GLU A 20 1.81 -16.71 -7.64
C GLU A 20 1.61 -16.87 -6.12
N GLN A 21 2.48 -16.26 -5.31
CA GLN A 21 2.38 -16.31 -3.85
C GLN A 21 1.31 -15.35 -3.32
N ARG A 22 1.10 -14.25 -4.05
CA ARG A 22 0.31 -13.12 -3.60
C ARG A 22 -0.41 -12.52 -4.83
N PRO A 23 -1.55 -13.09 -5.25
CA PRO A 23 -2.20 -12.68 -6.49
C PRO A 23 -2.62 -11.21 -6.50
N LEU A 24 -2.32 -10.50 -7.58
CA LEU A 24 -2.77 -9.14 -7.87
C LEU A 24 -3.65 -9.12 -9.12
N GLU A 25 -4.73 -8.35 -9.05
CA GLU A 25 -5.55 -8.06 -10.21
C GLU A 25 -5.06 -6.81 -10.94
N LEU A 26 -4.53 -7.04 -12.14
CA LEU A 26 -4.06 -5.99 -13.06
C LEU A 26 -5.03 -5.82 -14.24
N GLY A 27 -5.03 -4.64 -14.84
CA GLY A 27 -5.77 -4.38 -16.08
C GLY A 27 -5.31 -5.26 -17.23
N ASP A 28 -6.17 -5.46 -18.23
CA ASP A 28 -5.87 -6.31 -19.38
C ASP A 28 -4.65 -5.79 -20.18
N ASP A 29 -4.56 -4.47 -20.37
CA ASP A 29 -3.40 -3.84 -21.02
C ASP A 29 -2.09 -4.09 -20.26
N ALA A 30 -2.13 -4.03 -18.92
CA ALA A 30 -0.97 -4.33 -18.08
C ALA A 30 -0.56 -5.81 -18.21
N LYS A 31 -1.53 -6.73 -18.20
CA LYS A 31 -1.29 -8.17 -18.36
C LYS A 31 -0.63 -8.52 -19.69
N LEU A 32 -0.92 -7.77 -20.77
CA LEU A 32 -0.31 -7.96 -22.09
C LEU A 32 1.16 -7.55 -22.16
N LEU A 33 1.61 -6.65 -21.29
CA LEU A 33 2.98 -6.13 -21.28
C LEU A 33 3.92 -6.95 -20.40
N ILE A 34 3.38 -7.64 -19.39
CA ILE A 34 4.17 -8.34 -18.38
C ILE A 34 4.81 -9.60 -18.97
N ASP A 35 6.15 -9.62 -18.97
CA ASP A 35 6.94 -10.84 -19.15
C ASP A 35 7.19 -11.49 -17.79
N ASP A 36 6.91 -12.79 -17.72
CA ASP A 36 7.08 -13.65 -16.55
C ASP A 36 8.53 -13.69 -16.00
N GLY A 37 9.52 -13.40 -16.86
CA GLY A 37 10.93 -13.37 -16.50
C GLY A 37 11.40 -12.07 -15.86
N ASN A 38 10.65 -10.98 -16.01
CA ASN A 38 11.07 -9.67 -15.55
C ASN A 38 11.02 -9.57 -14.01
N ALA A 39 12.01 -8.91 -13.44
CA ALA A 39 11.97 -8.53 -12.04
C ALA A 39 10.81 -7.56 -11.78
N ALA A 40 10.27 -7.56 -10.56
CA ALA A 40 9.16 -6.67 -10.19
C ALA A 40 9.47 -5.20 -10.51
N ILE A 41 10.71 -4.76 -10.28
CA ILE A 41 11.15 -3.39 -10.58
C ILE A 41 11.06 -3.05 -12.08
N GLU A 42 11.39 -3.99 -12.95
CA GLU A 42 11.34 -3.83 -14.40
C GLU A 42 9.89 -3.77 -14.88
N VAL A 43 9.00 -4.59 -14.31
CA VAL A 43 7.56 -4.53 -14.56
C VAL A 43 6.98 -3.18 -14.12
N ILE A 44 7.38 -2.68 -12.94
CA ILE A 44 6.93 -1.38 -12.42
C ILE A 44 7.31 -0.26 -13.39
N ASP A 45 8.58 -0.22 -13.83
CA ASP A 45 9.07 0.82 -14.73
C ASP A 45 8.44 0.71 -16.13
N MET A 46 8.21 -0.51 -16.63
CA MET A 46 7.51 -0.75 -17.89
C MET A 46 6.07 -0.24 -17.87
N LEU A 47 5.29 -0.59 -16.85
CA LEU A 47 3.91 -0.12 -16.70
C LEU A 47 3.84 1.41 -16.60
N ALA A 48 4.80 2.02 -15.89
CA ALA A 48 4.87 3.47 -15.77
C ALA A 48 5.19 4.16 -17.10
N ASN A 49 6.11 3.60 -17.90
CA ASN A 49 6.46 4.13 -19.22
C ASN A 49 5.29 4.05 -20.22
N GLU A 50 4.45 3.02 -20.10
CA GLU A 50 3.21 2.86 -20.89
C GLU A 50 2.02 3.63 -20.30
N SER A 51 2.24 4.53 -19.33
CA SER A 51 1.21 5.33 -18.66
C SER A 51 0.15 4.52 -17.89
N LEU A 52 0.41 3.25 -17.58
CA LEU A 52 -0.44 2.37 -16.77
C LEU A 52 -0.14 2.54 -15.27
N ILE A 53 -0.19 3.79 -14.80
CA ILE A 53 0.27 4.19 -13.46
C ILE A 53 -0.48 3.47 -12.33
N SER A 54 -1.79 3.24 -12.48
CA SER A 54 -2.58 2.52 -11.47
C SER A 54 -2.11 1.08 -11.27
N ASP A 55 -1.75 0.38 -12.35
CA ASP A 55 -1.22 -0.98 -12.26
C ASP A 55 0.24 -0.97 -11.76
N ALA A 56 1.04 0.01 -12.18
CA ALA A 56 2.39 0.21 -11.64
C ALA A 56 2.37 0.42 -10.11
N ILE A 57 1.40 1.19 -9.58
CA ILE A 57 1.19 1.40 -8.14
C ILE A 57 0.88 0.08 -7.43
N LYS A 58 0.02 -0.77 -8.00
CA LYS A 58 -0.32 -2.08 -7.41
C LYS A 58 0.92 -2.98 -7.32
N VAL A 59 1.68 -3.09 -8.42
CA VAL A 59 2.90 -3.91 -8.43
C VAL A 59 3.94 -3.35 -7.47
N LEU A 60 4.08 -2.02 -7.38
CA LEU A 60 4.99 -1.38 -6.44
C LEU A 60 4.59 -1.60 -4.97
N ALA A 61 3.32 -1.42 -4.62
CA ALA A 61 2.80 -1.71 -3.27
C ALA A 61 3.09 -3.14 -2.83
N HIS A 62 3.15 -4.05 -3.80
CA HIS A 62 3.40 -5.45 -3.62
C HIS A 62 4.87 -5.83 -3.46
N ALA A 63 5.73 -5.12 -4.18
CA ALA A 63 7.18 -5.31 -4.16
C ALA A 63 7.87 -4.53 -3.02
N LEU A 64 7.14 -3.67 -2.31
CA LEU A 64 7.62 -3.02 -1.09
C LEU A 64 7.46 -3.90 0.15
N SER A 65 8.30 -3.69 1.15
CA SER A 65 8.01 -4.20 2.50
C SER A 65 6.72 -3.58 3.04
N LYS A 66 5.94 -4.36 3.81
CA LYS A 66 4.64 -3.91 4.35
C LYS A 66 4.70 -2.55 5.08
N PRO A 67 5.70 -2.26 5.96
CA PRO A 67 5.81 -0.95 6.60
C PRO A 67 6.03 0.20 5.61
N ARG A 68 6.88 -0.01 4.59
CA ARG A 68 7.12 1.01 3.55
C ARG A 68 5.88 1.27 2.71
N ALA A 69 5.16 0.21 2.34
CA ALA A 69 3.91 0.33 1.60
C ALA A 69 2.82 1.07 2.40
N VAL A 70 2.69 0.78 3.70
CA VAL A 70 1.75 1.48 4.60
C VAL A 70 2.15 2.95 4.78
N TRP A 71 3.42 3.23 5.02
CA TRP A 71 3.92 4.61 5.12
C TRP A 71 3.61 5.40 3.85
N TRP A 72 3.86 4.80 2.69
CA TRP A 72 3.57 5.39 1.40
C TRP A 72 2.09 5.75 1.24
N ALA A 73 1.18 4.82 1.55
CA ALA A 73 -0.26 5.09 1.52
C ALA A 73 -0.66 6.26 2.44
N SER A 74 -0.12 6.31 3.65
CA SER A 74 -0.37 7.43 4.58
C SER A 74 0.12 8.77 4.03
N GLN A 75 1.33 8.82 3.46
CA GLN A 75 1.88 10.07 2.92
C GLN A 75 1.12 10.53 1.67
N VAL A 76 0.75 9.60 0.77
CA VAL A 76 -0.06 9.93 -0.41
C VAL A 76 -1.44 10.45 -0.01
N THR A 77 -2.07 9.81 0.97
CA THR A 77 -3.38 10.27 1.48
C THR A 77 -3.26 11.64 2.15
N ARG A 78 -2.21 11.90 2.94
CA ARG A 78 -1.99 13.25 3.50
C ARG A 78 -1.82 14.31 2.41
N ALA A 79 -1.11 13.98 1.33
CA ALA A 79 -0.87 14.87 0.22
C ALA A 79 -2.10 15.10 -0.68
N SER A 80 -3.17 14.31 -0.53
CA SER A 80 -4.39 14.51 -1.33
C SER A 80 -5.26 15.64 -0.80
N PHE A 81 -5.24 15.90 0.51
CA PHE A 81 -6.05 16.97 1.11
C PHE A 81 -5.59 18.35 0.61
N PRO A 82 -6.51 19.22 0.13
CA PRO A 82 -6.18 20.59 -0.24
C PRO A 82 -5.58 21.37 0.94
N GLU A 83 -4.64 22.30 0.70
CA GLU A 83 -4.00 23.10 1.75
C GLU A 83 -4.98 23.85 2.68
N SER A 84 -6.17 24.16 2.16
CA SER A 84 -7.24 24.87 2.88
C SER A 84 -8.14 23.94 3.72
N THR A 85 -7.96 22.63 3.64
CA THR A 85 -8.84 21.63 4.24
C THR A 85 -8.04 20.69 5.13
N SER A 86 -8.52 20.49 6.36
CA SER A 86 -7.97 19.45 7.24
C SER A 86 -8.72 18.13 7.04
N PRO A 87 -8.05 16.98 7.20
CA PRO A 87 -8.72 15.69 7.27
C PRO A 87 -9.81 15.70 8.34
N SER A 88 -10.82 14.85 8.18
CA SER A 88 -11.76 14.61 9.27
C SER A 88 -11.02 14.07 10.50
N GLN A 89 -11.58 14.24 11.70
CA GLN A 89 -10.96 13.67 12.91
C GLN A 89 -10.77 12.14 12.82
N GLN A 90 -11.67 11.47 12.09
CA GLN A 90 -11.60 10.04 11.84
C GLN A 90 -10.43 9.70 10.90
N ASP A 91 -10.27 10.43 9.80
CA ASP A 91 -9.16 10.23 8.87
C ASP A 91 -7.81 10.54 9.51
N GLU A 92 -7.71 11.60 10.30
CA GLU A 92 -6.48 11.93 11.02
C GLU A 92 -6.13 10.83 12.03
N THR A 93 -7.12 10.26 12.71
CA THR A 93 -6.92 9.12 13.62
C THR A 93 -6.42 7.89 12.87
N ALA A 94 -6.99 7.59 11.71
CA ALA A 94 -6.58 6.46 10.87
C ALA A 94 -5.14 6.61 10.35
N LEU A 95 -4.80 7.78 9.80
CA LEU A 95 -3.45 8.08 9.30
C LEU A 95 -2.41 8.02 10.41
N LYS A 96 -2.69 8.65 11.55
CA LYS A 96 -1.78 8.63 12.70
C LYS A 96 -1.56 7.22 13.22
N THR A 97 -2.61 6.40 13.29
CA THR A 97 -2.51 5.01 13.76
C THR A 97 -1.66 4.16 12.82
N ALA A 98 -1.86 4.30 11.50
CA ALA A 98 -1.04 3.63 10.50
C ALA A 98 0.44 4.04 10.61
N GLU A 99 0.72 5.34 10.76
CA GLU A 99 2.08 5.87 10.91
C GLU A 99 2.75 5.44 12.22
N ASP A 100 2.02 5.41 13.33
CA ASP A 100 2.53 4.92 14.60
C ASP A 100 2.87 3.43 14.51
N TRP A 101 2.05 2.64 13.81
CA TRP A 101 2.37 1.25 13.53
C TRP A 101 3.62 1.10 12.66
N VAL A 102 3.81 1.92 11.61
CA VAL A 102 5.04 1.87 10.80
C VAL A 102 6.28 2.07 11.66
N ARG A 103 6.27 3.07 12.57
CA ARG A 103 7.42 3.43 13.41
C ARG A 103 7.80 2.35 14.43
N LYS A 104 6.82 1.63 14.98
CA LYS A 104 7.04 0.69 16.09
C LYS A 104 6.89 -0.78 15.70
N GLN A 105 6.10 -1.05 14.67
CA GLN A 105 5.71 -2.38 14.19
C GLN A 105 5.17 -3.28 15.32
N ASP A 106 4.45 -2.67 16.26
CA ASP A 106 3.94 -3.30 17.46
C ASP A 106 2.56 -3.96 17.23
N GLU A 107 2.31 -5.07 17.93
CA GLU A 107 1.08 -5.85 17.78
C GLU A 107 -0.16 -5.06 18.22
N ASP A 108 -0.09 -4.35 19.35
CA ASP A 108 -1.23 -3.58 19.88
C ASP A 108 -1.58 -2.43 18.94
N LEU A 109 -0.57 -1.80 18.33
CA LEU A 109 -0.78 -0.79 17.28
C LEU A 109 -1.39 -1.40 16.01
N ARG A 110 -1.01 -2.62 15.63
CA ARG A 110 -1.62 -3.31 14.48
C ARG A 110 -3.11 -3.58 14.73
N VAL A 111 -3.44 -4.11 15.91
CA VAL A 111 -4.82 -4.39 16.33
C VAL A 111 -5.63 -3.09 16.41
N THR A 112 -5.03 -2.00 16.91
CA THR A 112 -5.66 -0.68 16.94
C THR A 112 -5.93 -0.17 15.53
N ALA A 113 -4.99 -0.33 14.60
CA ALA A 113 -5.18 0.06 13.20
C ALA A 113 -6.34 -0.69 12.54
N MET A 114 -6.46 -2.00 12.81
CA MET A 114 -7.60 -2.81 12.34
C MET A 114 -8.93 -2.24 12.84
N LYS A 115 -9.03 -1.98 14.16
CA LYS A 115 -10.24 -1.44 14.75
C LYS A 115 -10.62 -0.08 14.17
N VAL A 116 -9.63 0.81 13.97
CA VAL A 116 -9.86 2.12 13.36
C VAL A 116 -10.36 1.99 11.91
N ALA A 117 -9.85 1.02 11.16
CA ALA A 117 -10.34 0.73 9.81
C ALA A 117 -11.77 0.18 9.80
N ASP A 118 -12.10 -0.73 10.72
CA ASP A 118 -13.45 -1.29 10.92
C ASP A 118 -14.47 -0.21 11.30
N ASP A 119 -14.14 0.63 12.28
CA ASP A 119 -14.97 1.76 12.73
C ASP A 119 -15.20 2.74 11.57
N GLY A 120 -14.19 2.92 10.70
CA GLY A 120 -14.29 3.70 9.48
C GLY A 120 -14.91 3.00 8.28
N GLN A 121 -15.32 1.73 8.44
CA GLN A 121 -15.98 0.91 7.42
C GLN A 121 -15.21 0.82 6.10
N TYR A 122 -13.89 1.03 6.12
CA TYR A 122 -13.05 1.03 4.92
C TYR A 122 -13.47 2.05 3.83
N LYS A 123 -14.13 3.15 4.24
CA LYS A 123 -14.78 4.10 3.32
C LYS A 123 -13.92 5.26 2.86
N SER A 124 -12.75 5.46 3.46
CA SER A 124 -11.82 6.54 3.09
C SER A 124 -10.41 6.02 2.82
N ALA A 125 -9.62 6.77 2.05
CA ALA A 125 -8.22 6.49 1.78
C ALA A 125 -7.41 6.33 3.08
N ALA A 126 -7.72 7.15 4.10
CA ALA A 126 -7.12 7.08 5.42
C ALA A 126 -7.51 5.79 6.16
N SER A 127 -8.78 5.40 6.12
CA SER A 127 -9.23 4.12 6.71
C SER A 127 -8.58 2.91 6.04
N LEU A 128 -8.32 2.96 4.72
CA LEU A 128 -7.62 1.91 3.98
C LEU A 128 -6.12 1.86 4.30
N ALA A 129 -5.49 3.01 4.58
CA ALA A 129 -4.11 3.04 5.09
C ALA A 129 -4.01 2.38 6.48
N ALA A 130 -4.97 2.63 7.38
CA ALA A 130 -5.08 1.92 8.65
C ALA A 130 -5.36 0.42 8.45
N ALA A 131 -6.22 0.05 7.50
CA ALA A 131 -6.50 -1.33 7.16
C ALA A 131 -5.24 -2.07 6.66
N ALA A 132 -4.42 -1.41 5.84
CA ALA A 132 -3.16 -1.94 5.36
C ALA A 132 -2.20 -2.29 6.52
N ALA A 133 -2.11 -1.42 7.53
CA ALA A 133 -1.39 -1.69 8.78
C ALA A 133 -2.03 -2.86 9.54
N GLY A 134 -3.36 -2.85 9.71
CA GLY A 134 -4.13 -3.92 10.36
C GLY A 134 -3.90 -5.30 9.75
N TRP A 135 -3.87 -5.40 8.42
CA TRP A 135 -3.67 -6.65 7.66
C TRP A 135 -2.21 -7.01 7.41
N SER A 136 -1.27 -6.33 8.06
CA SER A 136 0.16 -6.58 7.85
C SER A 136 0.65 -7.94 8.38
N GLY A 137 -0.08 -8.57 9.31
CA GLY A 137 0.26 -9.86 9.89
C GLY A 137 -0.66 -10.25 11.06
N GLY A 138 -0.15 -11.15 11.92
CA GLY A 138 -0.85 -11.75 13.06
C GLY A 138 -2.25 -12.25 12.72
N SER A 139 -3.23 -12.03 13.60
CA SER A 139 -4.61 -12.52 13.42
C SER A 139 -5.57 -11.39 13.03
N MET A 140 -6.46 -11.68 12.09
CA MET A 140 -7.63 -10.85 11.74
C MET A 140 -8.86 -11.16 12.63
N GLY A 141 -8.87 -12.32 13.29
CA GLY A 141 -9.97 -12.73 14.18
C GLY A 141 -9.80 -12.18 15.59
N SER A 142 -10.88 -12.21 16.38
CA SER A 142 -10.82 -11.83 17.79
C SER A 142 -9.85 -12.70 18.58
N PRO A 143 -9.20 -12.19 19.64
CA PRO A 143 -8.20 -12.93 20.42
C PRO A 143 -8.72 -14.23 21.08
N GLU A 144 -10.04 -14.34 21.29
CA GLU A 144 -10.67 -15.52 21.85
C GLU A 144 -10.82 -16.71 20.88
N PHE A 145 -10.55 -16.52 19.58
CA PHE A 145 -10.61 -17.56 18.55
C PHE A 145 -9.22 -17.95 18.04
N ASP A 146 -9.15 -19.07 17.33
CA ASP A 146 -7.91 -19.51 16.68
C ASP A 146 -7.37 -18.41 15.73
N PRO A 147 -6.05 -18.15 15.72
CA PRO A 147 -5.47 -17.11 14.86
C PRO A 147 -5.77 -17.33 13.38
N VAL A 148 -6.34 -16.31 12.73
CA VAL A 148 -6.63 -16.31 11.30
C VAL A 148 -5.72 -15.29 10.61
N PRO A 149 -4.62 -15.72 9.95
CA PRO A 149 -3.71 -14.79 9.33
C PRO A 149 -4.33 -14.08 8.11
N PRO A 150 -3.97 -12.80 7.87
CA PRO A 150 -4.38 -12.12 6.65
C PRO A 150 -3.77 -12.80 5.42
N PRO A 151 -4.50 -12.87 4.28
CA PRO A 151 -3.90 -13.17 2.99
C PRO A 151 -2.69 -12.27 2.72
N GLU A 152 -1.61 -12.85 2.20
CA GLU A 152 -0.33 -12.16 2.13
C GLU A 152 -0.34 -10.95 1.18
N ASN A 153 -1.24 -10.93 0.20
CA ASN A 153 -1.48 -9.80 -0.71
C ASN A 153 -2.34 -8.67 -0.11
N LEU A 154 -3.02 -8.89 1.03
CA LEU A 154 -4.08 -8.00 1.50
C LEU A 154 -3.58 -6.59 1.87
N THR A 155 -2.39 -6.48 2.48
CA THR A 155 -1.74 -5.18 2.71
C THR A 155 -1.50 -4.42 1.41
N SER A 156 -0.96 -5.09 0.38
CA SER A 156 -0.66 -4.42 -0.91
C SER A 156 -1.93 -3.96 -1.63
N ILE A 157 -3.01 -4.75 -1.53
CA ILE A 157 -4.34 -4.39 -2.05
C ILE A 157 -4.84 -3.14 -1.32
N ALA A 158 -4.82 -3.13 0.01
CA ALA A 158 -5.27 -2.00 0.81
C ALA A 158 -4.48 -0.71 0.53
N VAL A 159 -3.16 -0.81 0.34
CA VAL A 159 -2.30 0.31 -0.07
C VAL A 159 -2.70 0.84 -1.45
N GLY A 160 -2.85 -0.04 -2.45
CA GLY A 160 -3.28 0.36 -3.79
C GLY A 160 -4.67 1.01 -3.79
N SER A 161 -5.61 0.45 -3.04
CA SER A 161 -6.96 1.00 -2.86
C SER A 161 -6.95 2.34 -2.12
N SER A 162 -6.11 2.51 -1.09
CA SER A 162 -5.94 3.78 -0.37
C SER A 162 -5.48 4.89 -1.32
N ILE A 163 -4.43 4.64 -2.09
CA ILE A 163 -3.88 5.62 -3.07
C ILE A 163 -4.90 5.95 -4.16
N ALA A 164 -5.61 4.95 -4.68
CA ALA A 164 -6.66 5.17 -5.67
C ALA A 164 -7.82 5.99 -5.10
N LEU A 165 -8.22 5.73 -3.85
CA LEU A 165 -9.32 6.44 -3.20
C LEU A 165 -8.95 7.88 -2.83
N SER A 166 -7.67 8.18 -2.59
CA SER A 166 -7.18 9.55 -2.36
C SER A 166 -7.56 10.52 -3.47
N VAL A 167 -7.64 10.04 -4.72
CA VAL A 167 -8.10 10.83 -5.88
C VAL A 167 -9.53 11.31 -5.68
N TYR A 168 -10.41 10.44 -5.17
CA TYR A 168 -11.84 10.70 -5.04
C TYR A 168 -12.17 11.47 -3.74
N ASP A 169 -11.59 11.07 -2.61
CA ASP A 169 -11.90 11.65 -1.29
C ASP A 169 -11.58 13.15 -1.23
N SER A 170 -10.54 13.58 -1.93
CA SER A 170 -10.04 14.95 -1.88
C SER A 170 -10.36 15.80 -3.12
N ASN A 171 -11.10 15.24 -4.10
CA ASN A 171 -11.40 15.90 -5.39
C ASN A 171 -10.15 16.53 -6.02
N VAL A 172 -9.07 15.77 -6.15
CA VAL A 172 -7.81 16.28 -6.74
C VAL A 172 -8.07 16.82 -8.15
N GLU A 173 -7.50 17.98 -8.46
CA GLU A 173 -7.77 18.69 -9.73
C GLU A 173 -7.29 17.91 -10.95
N ASP A 174 -6.09 17.32 -10.87
CA ASP A 174 -5.54 16.43 -11.90
C ASP A 174 -5.24 15.04 -11.30
N PRO A 175 -6.18 14.07 -11.44
CA PRO A 175 -5.98 12.69 -11.01
C PRO A 175 -4.75 12.01 -11.60
N LYS A 176 -4.41 12.30 -12.87
CA LYS A 176 -3.28 11.64 -13.54
C LYS A 176 -1.96 12.18 -12.99
N GLU A 177 -1.86 13.50 -12.84
CA GLU A 177 -0.68 14.12 -12.24
C GLU A 177 -0.52 13.70 -10.77
N PHE A 178 -1.62 13.62 -10.01
CA PHE A 178 -1.61 13.14 -8.64
C PHE A 178 -1.07 11.70 -8.54
N LEU A 179 -1.59 10.77 -9.34
CA LEU A 179 -1.11 9.38 -9.35
C LEU A 179 0.34 9.28 -9.83
N ALA A 180 0.77 10.12 -10.78
CA ALA A 180 2.17 10.17 -11.20
C ALA A 180 3.09 10.65 -10.06
N LYS A 181 2.66 11.63 -9.25
CA LYS A 181 3.40 12.07 -8.05
C LYS A 181 3.42 10.98 -6.97
N ALA A 182 2.28 10.34 -6.73
CA ALA A 182 2.18 9.21 -5.79
C ALA A 182 3.13 8.08 -6.19
N PHE A 183 3.15 7.71 -7.47
CA PHE A 183 4.08 6.71 -8.02
C PHE A 183 5.54 7.09 -7.80
N LYS A 184 5.94 8.33 -8.12
CA LYS A 184 7.31 8.81 -7.90
C LYS A 184 7.75 8.71 -6.44
N LEU A 185 6.87 9.05 -5.49
CA LEU A 185 7.15 8.87 -4.07
C LEU A 185 7.40 7.40 -3.71
N GLY A 186 6.56 6.50 -4.25
CA GLY A 186 6.73 5.06 -4.05
C GLY A 186 8.06 4.54 -4.64
N ARG A 187 8.47 5.02 -5.81
CA ARG A 187 9.76 4.62 -6.43
C ARG A 187 10.94 5.10 -5.61
N ALA A 188 10.92 6.34 -5.13
CA ALA A 188 11.96 6.86 -4.24
C ALA A 188 12.09 6.02 -2.94
N LEU A 189 10.97 5.51 -2.40
CA LEU A 189 11.01 4.55 -1.30
C LEU A 189 11.58 3.20 -1.71
N ALA A 190 11.30 2.69 -2.90
CA ALA A 190 11.88 1.43 -3.38
C ALA A 190 13.40 1.52 -3.51
N ASP A 191 13.89 2.67 -4.01
CA ASP A 191 15.31 2.90 -4.28
C ASP A 191 16.11 3.30 -3.02
N ASN A 192 15.45 3.41 -1.86
CA ASN A 192 16.01 3.89 -0.59
C ASN A 192 16.52 5.34 -0.65
N GLU A 193 15.99 6.15 -1.56
CA GLU A 193 16.26 7.59 -1.63
C GLU A 193 15.57 8.35 -0.48
N ILE A 194 14.50 7.77 0.06
CA ILE A 194 13.74 8.28 1.20
C ILE A 194 13.60 7.16 2.23
N GLU A 195 13.82 7.48 3.50
CA GLU A 195 13.55 6.57 4.61
C GLU A 195 12.05 6.59 4.95
N ALA A 196 11.44 5.41 5.07
CA ALA A 196 10.18 5.29 5.81
C ALA A 196 10.49 5.48 7.30
N LEU A 197 9.64 6.25 7.99
CA LEU A 197 9.80 6.60 9.41
C LEU A 197 9.95 5.38 10.33
#